data_AF-A0A9D5LQP9-F1
#
_entry.id   AF-A0A9D5LQP9-F1
#
_cell.length_a   1.000
_cell.length_b   1.000
_cell.length_c   1.000
_cell.angle_alpha   90.00
_cell.angle_beta   90.00
_cell.angle_gamma   90.00
#
_symmetry.space_group_name_H-M   'P 1'
#
loop_
_entity.id
_entity.type
_entity.pdbx_description
1 polymer ?
#
loop_
_entity_poly.entity_id
_entity_poly.type
_entity_poly.pdbx_seq_one_letter_code
_entity_poly.pdbx_strand_id
1 'polypeptide(L)'
;MAQTTSYKRSFAGSVGAGMKSVFGNDGRRYFVLEHKVSSKYHKAGESQRIIVDEIEIGRDPRCQVRFDESFSTVSRRHAAIVRDGDNWKLVQLSKTNSTYLNGHKVDKEWYLQNGDEIQLSTNGPKLGFITPAGDKGLVKSIGMTARLSLFRQQALRPYKKAVSILAACLILGCGLGAFYLHELYQKNREQAALIALNEENHARAMAVQDSLLNQASSEREKLTSELSNLKKQFGKVSKQQRNIAVSTGNIDNSAINACLPNVFFIYPTSIDVTLPNGESGTIDCAERNAPGWSGTGFLLDNGTFVTARHVIEAWSFWMSGNDADENLAQLNAIMNNGGKVRARFTAISSSGKRLELTSDQFAMNRSADRVHHNEDGFKMSMGGDGGTDFAYARVGQSGGLKFNPSASTSLDRGTKLTVLGFPLGLGANSPSSIKPISSTATVGIDGLDRGVILTSETNFEHGCSGGPALIMDADGNYSVVGIVSAIAGRNTGFIVPISAIN
;
A
#
# COMPACT_ATOMS: atom_id res chain seq x y z
N MET A 1 29.27 35.66 -41.67
CA MET A 1 28.64 36.81 -40.98
C MET A 1 27.94 36.28 -39.74
N ALA A 2 28.44 36.59 -38.55
CA ALA A 2 27.82 36.14 -37.30
C ALA A 2 26.53 36.93 -37.04
N GLN A 3 25.40 36.24 -36.91
CA GLN A 3 24.12 36.83 -36.56
C GLN A 3 24.20 37.44 -35.15
N THR A 4 24.12 38.76 -35.06
CA THR A 4 24.09 39.46 -33.77
C THR A 4 22.70 39.35 -33.16
N THR A 5 22.57 38.47 -32.16
CA THR A 5 21.37 38.23 -31.36
C THR A 5 20.83 39.56 -30.80
N SER A 6 19.56 39.86 -31.06
CA SER A 6 18.91 41.06 -30.51
C SER A 6 18.87 40.98 -28.99
N TYR A 7 19.39 42.01 -28.31
CA TYR A 7 19.36 42.11 -26.85
C TYR A 7 17.94 41.96 -26.29
N LYS A 8 17.74 40.99 -25.39
CA LYS A 8 16.48 40.73 -24.69
C LYS A 8 16.74 40.51 -23.20
N ARG A 9 16.17 41.38 -22.37
CA ARG A 9 16.22 41.30 -20.91
C ARG A 9 15.69 39.94 -20.44
N SER A 10 16.49 39.19 -19.68
CA SER A 10 16.13 37.86 -19.18
C SER A 10 16.14 37.80 -17.64
N PHE A 11 15.24 37.01 -17.05
CA PHE A 11 15.20 36.79 -15.60
C PHE A 11 16.50 36.13 -15.12
N ALA A 12 17.01 35.15 -15.86
CA ALA A 12 18.27 34.47 -15.55
C ALA A 12 19.48 35.42 -15.60
N GLY A 13 19.55 36.31 -16.60
CA GLY A 13 20.63 37.30 -16.76
C GLY A 13 20.60 38.42 -15.72
N SER A 14 19.44 38.73 -15.14
CA SER A 14 19.31 39.78 -14.12
C SER A 14 19.31 39.22 -12.69
N VAL A 15 18.41 38.29 -12.37
CA VAL A 15 18.22 37.73 -11.02
C VAL A 15 19.20 36.60 -10.74
N GLY A 16 19.38 35.66 -11.67
CA GLY A 16 20.31 34.55 -11.50
C GLY A 16 21.77 35.02 -11.38
N ALA A 17 22.19 35.91 -12.28
CA ALA A 17 23.52 36.53 -12.22
C ALA A 17 23.73 37.37 -10.94
N GLY A 18 22.71 38.15 -10.55
CA GLY A 18 22.78 38.93 -9.31
C GLY A 18 22.87 38.05 -8.05
N MET A 19 22.16 36.92 -8.00
CA MET A 19 22.29 35.94 -6.91
C MET A 19 23.69 35.34 -6.85
N LYS A 20 24.30 35.04 -8.01
CA LYS A 20 25.71 34.59 -8.07
C LYS A 20 26.67 35.67 -7.59
N SER A 21 26.41 36.95 -7.84
CA SER A 21 27.22 38.05 -7.31
C SER A 21 27.07 38.24 -5.78
N VAL A 22 25.92 37.88 -5.21
CA VAL A 22 25.69 37.96 -3.75
C VAL A 22 26.27 36.75 -3.02
N PHE A 23 25.94 35.54 -3.49
CA PHE A 23 26.18 34.27 -2.77
C PHE A 23 27.23 33.37 -3.41
N GLY A 24 27.65 33.64 -4.64
CA GLY A 24 28.67 32.85 -5.33
C GLY A 24 30.10 33.29 -4.97
N ASN A 25 31.05 32.35 -5.10
CA ASN A 25 32.46 32.53 -4.75
C ASN A 25 33.36 32.90 -5.95
N ASP A 26 32.77 33.30 -7.07
CA ASP A 26 33.53 33.55 -8.29
C ASP A 26 34.18 34.94 -8.28
N GLY A 27 35.31 35.07 -8.97
CA GLY A 27 36.07 36.31 -9.20
C GLY A 27 35.33 37.38 -10.04
N ARG A 28 34.03 37.53 -9.85
CA ARG A 28 33.16 38.48 -10.54
C ARG A 28 33.57 39.89 -10.19
N ARG A 29 33.65 40.76 -11.20
CA ARG A 29 33.94 42.18 -11.03
C ARG A 29 32.67 43.00 -11.07
N TYR A 30 32.65 44.09 -10.31
CA TYR A 30 31.65 45.14 -10.44
C TYR A 30 32.24 46.31 -11.22
N PHE A 31 31.38 47.11 -11.83
CA PHE A 31 31.76 48.41 -12.39
C PHE A 31 31.05 49.53 -11.64
N VAL A 32 31.54 50.75 -11.82
CA VAL A 32 30.99 51.96 -11.24
C VAL A 32 30.58 52.89 -12.36
N LEU A 33 29.37 53.42 -12.25
CA LEU A 33 28.92 54.52 -13.08
C LEU A 33 29.00 55.82 -12.28
N GLU A 34 29.80 56.75 -12.76
CA GLU A 34 29.89 58.09 -12.22
C GLU A 34 28.91 59.00 -12.97
N HIS A 35 27.97 59.61 -12.27
CA HIS A 35 27.02 60.53 -12.86
C HIS A 35 27.67 61.90 -13.05
N LYS A 36 27.91 62.32 -14.31
CA LYS A 36 28.55 63.61 -14.60
C LYS A 36 27.56 64.79 -14.58
N VAL A 37 26.26 64.50 -14.51
CA VAL A 37 25.20 65.52 -14.45
C VAL A 37 24.21 65.19 -13.35
N SER A 38 23.61 66.23 -12.77
CA SER A 38 22.54 66.09 -11.78
C SER A 38 21.21 65.81 -12.47
N SER A 39 20.45 64.87 -11.93
CA SER A 39 19.07 64.54 -12.30
C SER A 39 18.21 64.45 -11.04
N LYS A 40 16.90 64.21 -11.19
CA LYS A 40 16.02 63.96 -10.03
C LYS A 40 16.45 62.76 -9.18
N TYR A 41 17.08 61.75 -9.78
CA TYR A 41 17.41 60.49 -9.08
C TYR A 41 18.88 60.38 -8.66
N HIS A 42 19.77 61.14 -9.28
CA HIS A 42 21.22 61.06 -9.06
C HIS A 42 21.88 62.44 -9.09
N LYS A 43 22.87 62.67 -8.23
CA LYS A 43 23.63 63.93 -8.17
C LYS A 43 24.88 63.85 -9.07
N ALA A 44 25.32 65.00 -9.60
CA ALA A 44 26.62 65.08 -10.26
C ALA A 44 27.75 64.67 -9.28
N GLY A 45 28.69 63.85 -9.75
CA GLY A 45 29.77 63.22 -8.97
C GLY A 45 29.34 61.95 -8.20
N GLU A 46 28.07 61.55 -8.25
CA GLU A 46 27.61 60.33 -7.58
C GLU A 46 28.16 59.08 -8.27
N SER A 47 28.78 58.19 -7.49
CA SER A 47 29.31 56.90 -7.96
C SER A 47 28.36 55.76 -7.61
N GLN A 48 27.76 55.14 -8.63
CA GLN A 48 26.85 54.02 -8.49
C GLN A 48 27.55 52.69 -8.82
N ARG A 49 27.69 51.80 -7.83
CA ARG A 49 28.27 50.45 -8.01
C ARG A 49 27.26 49.49 -8.61
N ILE A 50 27.62 48.77 -9.67
CA ILE A 50 26.76 47.82 -10.38
C ILE A 50 27.35 46.41 -10.27
N ILE A 51 26.60 45.49 -9.65
CA ILE A 51 27.04 44.12 -9.35
C ILE A 51 26.31 43.04 -10.16
N VAL A 52 25.38 43.45 -11.03
CA VAL A 52 24.63 42.57 -11.92
C VAL A 52 25.24 42.57 -13.31
N ASP A 53 25.04 41.48 -14.07
CA ASP A 53 25.61 41.33 -15.42
C ASP A 53 24.93 42.18 -16.48
N GLU A 54 23.79 42.80 -16.17
CA GLU A 54 23.00 43.54 -17.13
C GLU A 54 22.25 44.68 -16.45
N ILE A 55 22.42 45.89 -16.98
CA ILE A 55 21.63 47.06 -16.60
C ILE A 55 21.11 47.81 -17.82
N GLU A 56 19.95 48.44 -17.64
CA GLU A 56 19.39 49.36 -18.61
C GLU A 56 19.44 50.79 -18.09
N ILE A 57 19.66 51.71 -19.02
CA ILE A 57 19.77 53.14 -18.80
C ILE A 57 18.66 53.83 -19.60
N GLY A 58 17.86 54.67 -18.93
CA GLY A 58 16.76 55.38 -19.60
C GLY A 58 15.75 56.01 -18.64
N ARG A 59 14.62 56.48 -19.19
CA ARG A 59 13.54 57.10 -18.40
C ARG A 59 12.57 56.11 -17.75
N ASP A 60 12.53 54.88 -18.22
CA ASP A 60 11.60 53.86 -17.71
C ASP A 60 11.86 53.59 -16.21
N PRO A 61 10.83 53.51 -15.36
CA PRO A 61 10.98 53.14 -13.96
C PRO A 61 11.69 51.79 -13.71
N ARG A 62 11.75 50.92 -14.72
CA ARG A 62 12.40 49.59 -14.67
C ARG A 62 13.89 49.62 -15.04
N CYS A 63 14.43 50.75 -15.48
CA CYS A 63 15.86 50.94 -15.72
C CYS A 63 16.61 51.09 -14.39
N GLN A 64 17.79 50.47 -14.28
CA GLN A 64 18.62 50.55 -13.08
C GLN A 64 19.28 51.93 -12.94
N VAL A 65 19.63 52.55 -14.07
CA VAL A 65 20.09 53.94 -14.14
C VAL A 65 18.95 54.74 -14.76
N ARG A 66 18.26 55.50 -13.91
CA ARG A 66 17.01 56.17 -14.28
C ARG A 66 17.22 57.66 -14.45
N PHE A 67 16.72 58.20 -15.55
CA PHE A 67 16.54 59.63 -15.75
C PHE A 67 15.05 59.99 -15.63
N ASP A 68 14.75 61.23 -15.25
CA ASP A 68 13.38 61.71 -15.22
C ASP A 68 12.97 62.35 -16.56
N GLU A 69 11.74 62.87 -16.63
CA GLU A 69 11.15 63.44 -17.84
C GLU A 69 11.84 64.74 -18.31
N SER A 70 12.63 65.41 -17.46
CA SER A 70 13.42 66.59 -17.85
C SER A 70 14.47 66.27 -18.92
N PHE A 71 14.89 65.01 -19.02
CA PHE A 71 15.81 64.52 -20.04
C PHE A 71 15.04 63.94 -21.24
N SER A 72 14.31 64.81 -21.96
CA SER A 72 13.40 64.42 -23.04
C SER A 72 14.08 63.67 -24.20
N THR A 73 15.37 63.94 -24.45
CA THR A 73 16.18 63.27 -25.48
C THR A 73 16.59 61.85 -25.10
N VAL A 74 16.51 61.49 -23.81
CA VAL A 74 16.77 60.14 -23.33
C VAL A 74 15.51 59.29 -23.55
N SER A 75 15.70 58.08 -24.08
CA SER A 75 14.60 57.17 -24.39
C SER A 75 14.17 56.43 -23.12
N ARG A 76 12.95 55.86 -23.11
CA ARG A 76 12.50 55.03 -21.97
C ARG A 76 13.50 53.92 -21.66
N ARG A 77 13.95 53.21 -22.70
CA ARG A 77 15.13 52.32 -22.69
C ARG A 77 16.10 52.85 -23.74
N HIS A 78 17.18 53.49 -23.30
CA HIS A 78 18.07 54.23 -24.19
C HIS A 78 19.35 53.45 -24.53
N ALA A 79 19.99 52.87 -23.52
CA ALA A 79 21.15 52.01 -23.69
C ALA A 79 21.12 50.89 -22.64
N ALA A 80 21.90 49.85 -22.86
CA ALA A 80 22.19 48.83 -21.86
C ALA A 80 23.69 48.62 -21.72
N ILE A 81 24.13 48.23 -20.53
CA ILE A 81 25.47 47.73 -20.29
C ILE A 81 25.34 46.25 -19.92
N VAL A 82 26.01 45.40 -20.68
CA VAL A 82 25.91 43.93 -20.56
C VAL A 82 27.30 43.36 -20.36
N ARG A 83 27.43 42.38 -19.46
CA ARG A 83 28.66 41.64 -19.25
C ARG A 83 28.86 40.66 -20.41
N ASP A 84 30.09 40.61 -20.92
CA ASP A 84 30.51 39.65 -21.94
C ASP A 84 31.89 39.10 -21.54
N GLY A 85 31.90 37.89 -20.98
CA GLY A 85 33.07 37.34 -20.29
C GLY A 85 33.50 38.21 -19.09
N ASP A 86 34.74 38.69 -19.10
CA ASP A 86 35.28 39.62 -18.09
C ASP A 86 35.19 41.09 -18.51
N ASN A 87 34.66 41.36 -19.71
CA ASN A 87 34.49 42.68 -20.25
C ASN A 87 33.03 43.14 -20.16
N TRP A 88 32.81 44.42 -20.44
CA TRP A 88 31.49 45.03 -20.49
C TRP A 88 31.26 45.64 -21.86
N LYS A 89 30.06 45.49 -22.39
CA LYS A 89 29.64 46.11 -23.65
C LYS A 89 28.49 47.07 -23.44
N LEU A 90 28.58 48.23 -24.09
CA LEU A 90 27.52 49.20 -24.24
C LEU A 90 26.69 48.82 -25.46
N VAL A 91 25.38 48.70 -25.29
CA VAL A 91 24.41 48.33 -26.33
C VAL A 91 23.46 49.50 -26.55
N GLN A 92 23.35 49.96 -27.80
CA GLN A 92 22.41 51.00 -28.21
C GLN A 92 20.99 50.43 -28.31
N LEU A 93 20.05 50.96 -27.52
CA LEU A 93 18.63 50.53 -27.54
C LEU A 93 17.69 51.58 -28.11
N SER A 94 18.08 52.85 -28.04
CA SER A 94 17.29 53.97 -28.50
C SER A 94 17.21 54.01 -30.03
N LYS A 95 15.99 54.10 -30.55
CA LYS A 95 15.72 54.27 -31.99
C LYS A 95 15.72 55.74 -32.42
N THR A 96 15.55 56.67 -31.49
CA THR A 96 15.34 58.10 -31.77
C THR A 96 16.63 58.89 -31.71
N ASN A 97 17.36 58.78 -30.60
CA ASN A 97 18.65 59.45 -30.38
C ASN A 97 19.76 58.43 -30.17
N SER A 98 20.94 58.70 -30.72
CA SER A 98 22.12 57.83 -30.62
C SER A 98 22.83 57.96 -29.28
N THR A 99 23.42 56.87 -28.78
CA THR A 99 24.39 56.90 -27.67
C THR A 99 25.78 57.17 -28.23
N TYR A 100 26.57 57.95 -27.51
CA TYR A 100 27.95 58.25 -27.86
C TYR A 100 28.89 57.72 -26.77
N LEU A 101 30.04 57.21 -27.19
CA LEU A 101 31.14 56.77 -26.34
C LEU A 101 32.35 57.63 -26.66
N ASN A 102 32.84 58.39 -25.69
CA ASN A 102 33.95 59.34 -25.85
C ASN A 102 33.74 60.31 -27.05
N GLY A 103 32.49 60.73 -27.29
CA GLY A 103 32.11 61.60 -28.41
C GLY A 103 31.85 60.89 -29.75
N HIS A 104 32.15 59.59 -29.86
CA HIS A 104 31.89 58.80 -31.06
C HIS A 104 30.55 58.06 -30.97
N LYS A 105 29.77 58.06 -32.06
CA LYS A 105 28.46 57.38 -32.08
C LYS A 105 28.64 55.85 -32.00
N VAL A 106 27.84 55.21 -31.16
CA VAL A 106 27.76 53.75 -31.04
C VAL A 106 26.66 53.23 -31.97
N ASP A 107 27.01 52.39 -32.94
CA ASP A 107 26.05 51.87 -33.92
C ASP A 107 25.13 50.78 -33.33
N LYS A 108 25.71 49.67 -32.85
CA LYS A 108 24.96 48.53 -32.28
C LYS A 108 25.43 48.19 -30.87
N GLU A 109 26.70 47.83 -30.74
CA GLU A 109 27.34 47.56 -29.45
C GLU A 109 28.84 47.89 -29.51
N TRP A 110 29.43 48.22 -28.36
CA TRP A 110 30.86 48.51 -28.24
C TRP A 110 31.40 48.11 -26.87
N TYR A 111 32.64 47.61 -26.81
CA TYR A 111 33.28 47.23 -25.54
C TYR A 111 33.77 48.46 -24.76
N LEU A 112 33.34 48.57 -23.51
CA LEU A 112 33.70 49.64 -22.59
C LEU A 112 35.08 49.40 -21.98
N GLN A 113 35.88 50.45 -21.92
CA GLN A 113 37.16 50.52 -21.24
C GLN A 113 37.08 51.41 -20.00
N ASN A 114 37.95 51.16 -19.03
CA ASN A 114 38.01 51.98 -17.82
C ASN A 114 38.30 53.45 -18.17
N GLY A 115 37.45 54.36 -17.69
CA GLY A 115 37.54 55.80 -17.94
C GLY A 115 36.64 56.31 -19.06
N ASP A 116 35.96 55.41 -19.78
CA ASP A 116 35.08 55.80 -20.89
C ASP A 116 33.92 56.71 -20.44
N GLU A 117 33.57 57.68 -21.28
CA GLU A 117 32.40 58.54 -21.10
C GLU A 117 31.26 58.11 -22.04
N ILE A 118 30.13 57.76 -21.46
CA ILE A 118 28.89 57.38 -22.15
C ILE A 118 27.95 58.59 -22.15
N GLN A 119 27.44 58.99 -23.31
CA GLN A 119 26.53 60.11 -23.48
C GLN A 119 25.23 59.68 -24.18
N LEU A 120 24.06 59.95 -23.58
CA LEU A 120 22.75 59.42 -24.01
C LEU A 120 21.97 60.32 -25.00
N SER A 121 22.69 61.05 -25.85
CA SER A 121 22.25 61.90 -26.99
C SER A 121 23.23 63.06 -27.17
N THR A 122 23.18 63.79 -28.29
CA THR A 122 24.11 64.89 -28.60
C THR A 122 24.19 65.95 -27.48
N ASN A 123 23.07 66.26 -26.83
CA ASN A 123 22.99 67.16 -25.66
C ASN A 123 22.52 66.42 -24.39
N GLY A 124 22.73 65.10 -24.36
CA GLY A 124 22.24 64.22 -23.32
C GLY A 124 23.13 64.17 -22.08
N PRO A 125 22.65 63.51 -21.01
CA PRO A 125 23.42 63.29 -19.81
C PRO A 125 24.63 62.39 -20.10
N LYS A 126 25.70 62.63 -19.34
CA LYS A 126 26.99 61.93 -19.45
C LYS A 126 27.22 61.06 -18.20
N LEU A 127 27.79 59.88 -18.41
CA LEU A 127 28.15 58.91 -17.38
C LEU A 127 29.60 58.48 -17.59
N GLY A 128 30.41 58.48 -16.53
CA GLY A 128 31.74 57.87 -16.54
C GLY A 128 31.65 56.38 -16.22
N PHE A 129 32.36 55.54 -16.96
CA PHE A 129 32.45 54.10 -16.72
C PHE A 129 33.80 53.76 -16.07
N ILE A 130 33.77 53.19 -14.86
CA ILE A 130 34.98 52.90 -14.08
C ILE A 130 34.97 51.44 -13.65
N THR A 131 36.06 50.72 -13.91
CA THR A 131 36.29 49.35 -13.43
C THR A 131 37.45 49.36 -12.42
N PRO A 132 37.20 49.10 -11.13
CA PRO A 132 38.28 49.14 -10.14
C PRO A 132 39.33 48.04 -10.39
N ALA A 133 40.60 48.39 -10.30
CA ALA A 133 41.72 47.48 -10.56
C ALA A 133 41.95 46.48 -9.42
N GLY A 134 42.58 45.35 -9.74
CA GLY A 134 42.98 44.32 -8.78
C GLY A 134 41.82 43.69 -8.02
N ASP A 135 42.08 43.17 -6.82
CA ASP A 135 41.09 42.50 -5.96
C ASP A 135 40.00 43.44 -5.42
N LYS A 136 40.27 44.75 -5.41
CA LYS A 136 39.29 45.77 -4.98
C LYS A 136 38.11 45.90 -5.94
N GLY A 137 38.28 45.49 -7.20
CA GLY A 137 37.21 45.45 -8.21
C GLY A 137 36.33 44.20 -8.17
N LEU A 138 36.64 43.23 -7.32
CA LEU A 138 35.83 42.03 -7.17
C LEU A 138 34.60 42.33 -6.32
N VAL A 139 33.45 41.73 -6.68
CA VAL A 139 32.23 41.84 -5.87
C VAL A 139 32.48 41.34 -4.44
N LYS A 140 33.42 40.38 -4.28
CA LYS A 140 33.83 39.87 -2.97
C LYS A 140 34.40 40.95 -2.02
N SER A 141 34.88 42.08 -2.53
CA SER A 141 35.40 43.19 -1.72
C SER A 141 34.28 44.01 -1.06
N ILE A 142 33.02 43.86 -1.50
CA ILE A 142 31.85 44.54 -0.94
C ILE A 142 31.30 43.69 0.21
N GLY A 143 30.93 44.27 1.36
CA GLY A 143 30.31 43.50 2.46
C GLY A 143 28.96 42.87 2.08
N MET A 144 28.62 41.70 2.65
CA MET A 144 27.43 40.91 2.31
C MET A 144 26.11 41.72 2.36
N THR A 145 25.91 42.50 3.42
CA THR A 145 24.73 43.36 3.58
C THR A 145 24.60 44.39 2.45
N ALA A 146 25.73 44.98 2.03
CA ALA A 146 25.77 45.92 0.93
C ALA A 146 25.49 45.24 -0.42
N ARG A 147 26.00 44.01 -0.64
CA ARG A 147 25.68 43.22 -1.84
C ARG A 147 24.19 42.90 -1.94
N LEU A 148 23.58 42.47 -0.83
CA LEU A 148 22.13 42.18 -0.77
C LEU A 148 21.29 43.41 -1.09
N SER A 149 21.68 44.57 -0.57
CA SER A 149 21.00 45.84 -0.85
C SER A 149 21.12 46.22 -2.34
N LEU A 150 22.33 46.15 -2.91
CA LEU A 150 22.58 46.42 -4.33
C LEU A 150 21.82 45.44 -5.23
N PHE A 151 21.81 44.15 -4.89
CA PHE A 151 21.07 43.12 -5.62
C PHE A 151 19.56 43.39 -5.60
N ARG A 152 18.99 43.70 -4.45
CA ARG A 152 17.57 44.06 -4.32
C ARG A 152 17.22 45.26 -5.19
N GLN A 153 18.08 46.28 -5.25
CA GLN A 153 17.86 47.49 -6.05
C GLN A 153 18.09 47.30 -7.55
N GLN A 154 18.98 46.40 -7.95
CA GLN A 154 19.40 46.22 -9.35
C GLN A 154 18.66 45.09 -10.07
N ALA A 155 18.52 43.93 -9.41
CA ALA A 155 17.95 42.72 -10.00
C ALA A 155 16.44 42.57 -9.71
N LEU A 156 16.01 42.86 -8.48
CA LEU A 156 14.63 42.58 -8.03
C LEU A 156 13.65 43.76 -8.22
N ARG A 157 14.16 44.97 -8.49
CA ARG A 157 13.34 46.18 -8.71
C ARG A 157 12.19 46.01 -9.73
N PRO A 158 12.35 45.28 -10.85
CA PRO A 158 11.27 45.05 -11.82
C PRO A 158 10.22 44.04 -11.34
N TYR A 159 10.58 43.18 -10.37
CA TYR A 159 9.79 42.03 -9.93
C TYR A 159 9.16 42.21 -8.54
N LYS A 160 9.16 43.44 -8.00
CA LYS A 160 8.69 43.76 -6.64
C LYS A 160 7.34 43.13 -6.28
N LYS A 161 6.36 43.17 -7.19
CA LYS A 161 5.02 42.59 -6.97
C LYS A 161 5.05 41.05 -6.87
N ALA A 162 5.80 40.38 -7.74
CA ALA A 162 5.90 38.93 -7.75
C ALA A 162 6.55 38.40 -6.47
N VAL A 163 7.59 39.07 -5.97
CA VAL A 163 8.24 38.71 -4.70
C VAL A 163 7.29 38.86 -3.51
N SER A 164 6.48 39.92 -3.47
CA SER A 164 5.48 40.10 -2.40
C SER A 164 4.40 39.01 -2.38
N ILE A 165 3.92 38.59 -3.56
CA ILE A 165 2.93 37.51 -3.66
C ILE A 165 3.53 36.18 -3.19
N LEU A 166 4.76 35.86 -3.62
CA LEU A 166 5.42 34.63 -3.23
C LEU A 166 5.67 34.55 -1.72
N ALA A 167 6.03 35.66 -1.09
CA ALA A 167 6.17 35.73 0.36
C ALA A 167 4.84 35.47 1.11
N ALA A 168 3.72 36.02 0.61
CA ALA A 168 2.40 35.77 1.19
C ALA A 168 1.98 34.29 1.05
N CYS A 169 2.23 33.67 -0.10
CA CYS A 169 1.95 32.26 -0.32
C CYS A 169 2.79 31.36 0.62
N LEU A 170 4.05 31.71 0.86
CA LEU A 170 4.92 30.94 1.73
C LEU A 170 4.46 31.00 3.19
N ILE A 171 4.03 32.16 3.68
CA ILE A 171 3.46 32.33 5.03
C ILE A 171 2.18 31.51 5.18
N LEU A 172 1.29 31.55 4.19
CA LEU A 172 0.06 30.75 4.18
C LEU A 172 0.37 29.24 4.18
N GLY A 173 1.32 28.80 3.35
CA GLY A 173 1.74 27.39 3.29
C GLY A 173 2.29 26.89 4.62
N CYS A 174 3.14 27.68 5.29
CA CYS A 174 3.65 27.35 6.62
C CYS A 174 2.52 27.26 7.67
N GLY A 175 1.53 28.16 7.60
CA GLY A 175 0.36 28.12 8.49
C GLY A 175 -0.50 26.87 8.30
N LEU A 176 -0.80 26.50 7.05
CA LEU A 176 -1.55 25.28 6.73
C LEU A 176 -0.79 24.02 7.14
N GLY A 177 0.53 23.98 6.89
CA GLY A 177 1.37 22.89 7.32
C GLY A 177 1.38 22.71 8.84
N ALA A 178 1.52 23.81 9.60
CA ALA A 178 1.48 23.77 11.06
C ALA A 178 0.12 23.30 11.60
N PHE A 179 -0.99 23.71 10.99
CA PHE A 179 -2.33 23.25 11.36
C PHE A 179 -2.49 21.73 11.14
N TYR A 180 -2.08 21.23 9.97
CA TYR A 180 -2.15 19.80 9.64
C TYR A 180 -1.27 18.94 10.57
N LEU A 181 -0.06 19.42 10.88
CA LEU A 181 0.83 18.79 11.85
C LEU A 181 0.22 18.73 13.25
N HIS A 182 -0.47 19.79 13.67
CA HIS A 182 -1.16 19.81 14.97
C HIS A 182 -2.31 18.80 15.03
N GLU A 183 -3.10 18.69 13.95
CA GLU A 183 -4.20 17.71 13.86
C GLU A 183 -3.68 16.27 13.89
N LEU A 184 -2.62 15.96 13.15
CA LEU A 184 -1.96 14.66 13.18
C LEU A 184 -1.43 14.32 14.58
N TYR A 185 -0.83 15.30 15.26
CA TYR A 185 -0.32 15.10 16.61
C TYR A 185 -1.44 14.75 17.61
N GLN A 186 -2.62 15.37 17.48
CA GLN A 186 -3.76 15.02 18.33
C GLN A 186 -4.27 13.60 18.09
N LYS A 187 -4.46 13.19 16.83
CA LYS A 187 -4.91 11.82 16.50
C LYS A 187 -3.95 10.74 17.01
N ASN A 188 -2.64 10.99 16.89
CA ASN A 188 -1.63 10.07 17.43
C ASN A 188 -1.72 9.92 18.96
N ARG A 189 -2.04 10.99 19.69
CA ARG A 189 -2.23 10.92 21.15
C ARG A 189 -3.46 10.10 21.53
N GLU A 190 -4.56 10.24 20.79
CA GLU A 190 -5.78 9.47 21.02
C GLU A 190 -5.54 7.98 20.77
N GLN A 191 -4.84 7.62 19.70
CA GLN A 191 -4.47 6.24 19.40
C GLN A 191 -3.56 5.64 20.48
N ALA A 192 -2.57 6.40 20.96
CA ALA A 192 -1.70 5.94 22.05
C ALA A 192 -2.47 5.66 23.35
N ALA A 193 -3.46 6.50 23.68
CA ALA A 193 -4.33 6.28 24.85
C ALA A 193 -5.22 5.04 24.68
N LEU A 194 -5.72 4.79 23.46
CA LEU A 194 -6.52 3.60 23.15
C LEU A 194 -5.70 2.31 23.26
N ILE A 195 -4.44 2.34 22.80
CA ILE A 195 -3.52 1.19 22.89
C ILE A 195 -3.24 0.86 24.35
N ALA A 196 -2.94 1.85 25.18
CA ALA A 196 -2.71 1.64 26.62
C ALA A 196 -3.93 1.03 27.33
N LEU A 197 -5.14 1.48 26.98
CA LEU A 197 -6.38 0.91 27.53
C LEU A 197 -6.60 -0.54 27.07
N ASN A 198 -6.30 -0.85 25.81
CA ASN A 198 -6.41 -2.21 25.29
C ASN A 198 -5.40 -3.15 25.94
N GLU A 199 -4.15 -2.72 26.14
CA GLU A 199 -3.13 -3.50 26.85
C GLU A 199 -3.57 -3.82 28.28
N GLU A 200 -4.15 -2.86 29.01
CA GLU A 200 -4.70 -3.09 30.35
C GLU A 200 -5.87 -4.10 30.33
N ASN A 201 -6.77 -4.00 29.36
CA ASN A 201 -7.89 -4.93 29.20
C ASN A 201 -7.40 -6.34 28.82
N HIS A 202 -6.38 -6.46 27.97
CA HIS A 202 -5.76 -7.73 27.62
C HIS A 202 -5.06 -8.38 28.82
N ALA A 203 -4.32 -7.61 29.61
CA ALA A 203 -3.68 -8.10 30.83
C ALA A 203 -4.72 -8.62 31.85
N ARG A 204 -5.85 -7.90 32.01
CA ARG A 204 -6.97 -8.36 32.85
C ARG A 204 -7.60 -9.65 32.33
N ALA A 205 -7.83 -9.75 31.02
CA ALA A 205 -8.39 -10.96 30.41
C ALA A 205 -7.46 -12.18 30.60
N MET A 206 -6.14 -12.00 30.42
CA MET A 206 -5.15 -13.03 30.68
C MET A 206 -5.11 -13.45 32.15
N ALA A 207 -5.14 -12.51 33.09
CA ALA A 207 -5.15 -12.82 34.52
C ALA A 207 -6.41 -13.62 34.93
N VAL A 208 -7.57 -13.29 34.37
CA VAL A 208 -8.80 -14.06 34.56
C VAL A 208 -8.65 -15.47 33.97
N GLN A 209 -8.09 -15.59 32.76
CA GLN A 209 -7.89 -16.88 32.10
C GLN A 209 -6.91 -17.78 32.86
N ASP A 210 -5.79 -17.24 33.35
CA ASP A 210 -4.83 -17.97 34.18
C ASP A 210 -5.45 -18.42 35.51
N SER A 211 -6.29 -17.58 36.12
CA SER A 211 -7.01 -17.95 37.34
C SER A 211 -7.98 -19.13 37.11
N LEU A 212 -8.69 -19.13 35.98
CA LEU A 212 -9.60 -20.21 35.58
C LEU A 212 -8.84 -21.49 35.23
N LEU A 213 -7.69 -21.39 34.54
CA LEU A 213 -6.81 -22.53 34.24
C LEU A 213 -6.24 -23.17 35.50
N ASN A 214 -5.81 -22.36 36.46
CA ASN A 214 -5.31 -22.84 37.75
C ASN A 214 -6.42 -23.49 38.59
N GLN A 215 -7.62 -22.90 38.60
CA GLN A 215 -8.78 -23.49 39.27
C GLN A 215 -9.16 -24.83 38.62
N ALA A 216 -9.24 -24.89 37.30
CA ALA A 216 -9.54 -26.11 36.55
C ALA A 216 -8.47 -27.19 36.76
N SER A 217 -7.20 -26.82 36.86
CA SER A 217 -6.09 -27.75 37.14
C SER A 217 -6.14 -28.29 38.57
N SER A 218 -6.44 -27.43 39.55
CA SER A 218 -6.64 -27.83 40.95
C SER A 218 -7.86 -28.74 41.12
N GLU A 219 -8.96 -28.45 40.43
CA GLU A 219 -10.14 -29.32 40.38
C GLU A 219 -9.83 -30.66 39.72
N ARG A 220 -9.04 -30.66 38.64
CA ARG A 220 -8.56 -31.90 37.99
C ARG A 220 -7.70 -32.74 38.91
N GLU A 221 -6.79 -32.13 39.67
CA GLU A 221 -5.94 -32.80 40.66
C GLU A 221 -6.77 -33.37 41.82
N LYS A 222 -7.77 -32.62 42.31
CA LYS A 222 -8.73 -33.12 43.31
C LYS A 222 -9.53 -34.29 42.76
N LEU A 223 -10.08 -34.18 41.55
CA LEU A 223 -10.83 -35.28 40.91
C LEU A 223 -9.97 -36.51 40.65
N THR A 224 -8.70 -36.34 40.25
CA THR A 224 -7.78 -37.47 40.03
C THR A 224 -7.34 -38.11 41.34
N SER A 225 -7.18 -37.32 42.40
CA SER A 225 -6.91 -37.81 43.76
C SER A 225 -8.12 -38.57 44.33
N GLU A 226 -9.32 -38.05 44.13
CA GLU A 226 -10.57 -38.72 44.46
C GLU A 226 -10.75 -39.99 43.64
N LEU A 227 -10.56 -39.97 42.32
CA LEU A 227 -10.59 -41.14 41.45
C LEU A 227 -9.55 -42.20 41.84
N SER A 228 -8.36 -41.78 42.29
CA SER A 228 -7.30 -42.65 42.81
C SER A 228 -7.72 -43.34 44.11
N ASN A 229 -8.29 -42.58 45.06
CA ASN A 229 -8.81 -43.13 46.30
C ASN A 229 -10.06 -44.00 46.07
N LEU A 230 -10.94 -43.59 45.16
CA LEU A 230 -12.11 -44.34 44.71
C LEU A 230 -11.67 -45.64 44.03
N LYS A 231 -10.64 -45.63 43.18
CA LYS A 231 -10.03 -46.84 42.59
C LYS A 231 -9.39 -47.75 43.62
N LYS A 232 -8.74 -47.20 44.66
CA LYS A 232 -8.18 -47.99 45.76
C LYS A 232 -9.27 -48.62 46.63
N GLN A 233 -10.39 -47.94 46.84
CA GLN A 233 -11.58 -48.50 47.47
C GLN A 233 -12.26 -49.53 46.56
N PHE A 234 -12.40 -49.25 45.25
CA PHE A 234 -12.93 -50.17 44.24
C PHE A 234 -12.07 -51.42 44.07
N GLY A 235 -10.74 -51.33 44.18
CA GLY A 235 -9.83 -52.49 44.12
C GLY A 235 -9.96 -53.43 45.32
N LYS A 236 -10.53 -52.96 46.44
CA LYS A 236 -10.93 -53.81 47.57
C LYS A 236 -12.32 -54.42 47.36
N VAL A 237 -13.22 -53.73 46.67
CA VAL A 237 -14.56 -54.22 46.29
C VAL A 237 -14.49 -55.19 45.09
N SER A 238 -13.52 -55.05 44.19
CA SER A 238 -13.41 -55.85 42.96
C SER A 238 -12.94 -57.30 43.17
N LYS A 239 -12.50 -57.65 44.38
CA LYS A 239 -12.25 -59.06 44.76
C LYS A 239 -13.50 -59.78 45.27
N GLN A 240 -14.62 -59.08 45.46
CA GLN A 240 -15.82 -59.66 46.06
C GLN A 240 -17.13 -59.45 45.27
N GLN A 241 -17.09 -58.73 44.14
CA GLN A 241 -18.25 -58.61 43.24
C GLN A 241 -17.83 -58.88 41.79
N ARG A 242 -17.74 -60.17 41.45
CA ARG A 242 -18.18 -60.62 40.13
C ARG A 242 -19.71 -60.55 40.12
N ASN A 243 -20.27 -60.00 39.04
CA ASN A 243 -21.71 -59.95 38.70
C ASN A 243 -22.48 -58.72 39.19
N ILE A 244 -22.12 -57.52 38.76
CA ILE A 244 -23.09 -56.43 38.51
C ILE A 244 -22.67 -55.70 37.23
N ALA A 245 -23.34 -55.98 36.12
CA ALA A 245 -23.23 -55.21 34.89
C ALA A 245 -23.96 -53.88 35.08
N VAL A 246 -23.21 -52.79 35.20
CA VAL A 246 -23.76 -51.44 35.15
C VAL A 246 -23.90 -51.07 33.68
N SER A 247 -25.14 -50.91 33.23
CA SER A 247 -25.49 -50.31 31.96
C SER A 247 -25.00 -48.85 31.96
N THR A 248 -23.81 -48.61 31.41
CA THR A 248 -23.63 -47.40 30.62
C THR A 248 -24.63 -47.54 29.48
N GLY A 249 -25.62 -46.66 29.40
CA GLY A 249 -26.37 -46.52 28.16
C GLY A 249 -25.33 -46.34 27.06
N ASN A 250 -25.18 -47.35 26.20
CA ASN A 250 -24.27 -47.27 25.07
C ASN A 250 -24.74 -46.06 24.25
N ILE A 251 -24.01 -44.95 24.32
CA ILE A 251 -24.13 -43.93 23.29
C ILE A 251 -23.62 -44.61 22.03
N ASP A 252 -24.56 -45.07 21.20
CA ASP A 252 -24.25 -45.78 19.98
C ASP A 252 -23.64 -44.81 18.97
N ASN A 253 -22.32 -44.75 18.97
CA ASN A 253 -21.55 -43.97 18.02
C ASN A 253 -21.20 -44.79 16.75
N SER A 254 -21.75 -46.00 16.58
CA SER A 254 -21.37 -46.88 15.47
C SER A 254 -21.63 -46.22 14.11
N ALA A 255 -22.79 -45.58 13.94
CA ALA A 255 -23.18 -44.91 12.71
C ALA A 255 -22.24 -43.77 12.32
N ILE A 256 -21.90 -42.87 13.26
CA ILE A 256 -20.99 -41.76 12.95
C ILE A 256 -19.54 -42.24 12.79
N ASN A 257 -19.12 -43.25 13.55
CA ASN A 257 -17.80 -43.86 13.43
C ASN A 257 -17.58 -44.52 12.06
N ALA A 258 -18.64 -45.03 11.43
CA ALA A 258 -18.59 -45.57 10.07
C ALA A 258 -18.32 -44.49 9.01
N CYS A 259 -18.60 -43.22 9.29
CA CYS A 259 -18.31 -42.11 8.38
C CYS A 259 -16.83 -41.69 8.41
N LEU A 260 -16.17 -41.77 9.56
CA LEU A 260 -14.83 -41.21 9.80
C LEU A 260 -13.74 -41.67 8.80
N PRO A 261 -13.67 -42.96 8.39
CA PRO A 261 -12.69 -43.43 7.39
C PRO A 261 -12.75 -42.73 6.03
N ASN A 262 -13.85 -42.04 5.72
CA ASN A 262 -14.07 -41.38 4.44
C ASN A 262 -14.01 -39.85 4.56
N VAL A 263 -13.55 -39.33 5.70
CA VAL A 263 -13.25 -37.91 5.94
C VAL A 263 -11.74 -37.75 6.01
N PHE A 264 -11.20 -36.78 5.27
CA PHE A 264 -9.79 -36.60 5.01
C PHE A 264 -9.33 -35.22 5.46
N PHE A 265 -8.19 -35.17 6.14
CA PHE A 265 -7.42 -33.96 6.31
C PHE A 265 -6.61 -33.71 5.05
N ILE A 266 -6.78 -32.55 4.42
CA ILE A 266 -6.12 -32.18 3.16
C ILE A 266 -5.24 -30.95 3.36
N TYR A 267 -4.02 -30.99 2.81
CA TYR A 267 -3.06 -29.89 2.87
C TYR A 267 -2.17 -29.88 1.61
N PRO A 268 -1.72 -28.70 1.16
CA PRO A 268 -0.83 -28.59 0.01
C PRO A 268 0.57 -29.07 0.38
N THR A 269 1.23 -29.74 -0.55
CA THR A 269 2.62 -30.19 -0.43
C THR A 269 3.55 -29.37 -1.31
N SER A 270 3.12 -28.98 -2.50
CA SER A 270 3.87 -28.08 -3.37
C SER A 270 2.96 -27.31 -4.33
N ILE A 271 3.47 -26.23 -4.91
CA ILE A 271 2.77 -25.44 -5.92
C ILE A 271 3.67 -25.27 -7.13
N ASP A 272 3.25 -25.83 -8.26
CA ASP A 272 3.91 -25.62 -9.55
C ASP A 272 3.42 -24.30 -10.15
N VAL A 273 4.37 -23.41 -10.47
CA VAL A 273 4.11 -22.08 -11.01
C VAL A 273 4.82 -21.92 -12.33
N THR A 274 4.10 -21.49 -13.36
CA THR A 274 4.65 -21.04 -14.64
C THR A 274 4.34 -19.56 -14.80
N LEU A 275 5.37 -18.74 -14.96
CA LEU A 275 5.25 -17.31 -15.19
C LEU A 275 4.81 -17.01 -16.64
N PRO A 276 4.28 -15.80 -16.93
CA PRO A 276 3.87 -15.42 -18.27
C PRO A 276 5.00 -15.45 -19.32
N ASN A 277 6.25 -15.31 -18.89
CA ASN A 277 7.44 -15.41 -19.74
C ASN A 277 7.83 -16.88 -20.07
N GLY A 278 7.12 -17.86 -19.52
CA GLY A 278 7.36 -19.30 -19.70
C GLY A 278 8.29 -19.94 -18.68
N GLU A 279 8.95 -19.15 -17.81
CA GLU A 279 9.76 -19.70 -16.72
C GLU A 279 8.87 -20.47 -15.74
N SER A 280 9.35 -21.61 -15.25
CA SER A 280 8.59 -22.45 -14.32
C SER A 280 9.42 -22.80 -13.11
N GLY A 281 8.75 -22.94 -11.97
CA GLY A 281 9.33 -23.37 -10.70
C GLY A 281 8.31 -24.09 -9.84
N THR A 282 8.78 -24.72 -8.77
CA THR A 282 7.93 -25.39 -7.78
C THR A 282 8.24 -24.81 -6.40
N ILE A 283 7.20 -24.38 -5.70
CA ILE A 283 7.26 -23.90 -4.32
C ILE A 283 6.97 -25.09 -3.41
N ASP A 284 7.88 -25.42 -2.50
CA ASP A 284 7.65 -26.43 -1.47
C ASP A 284 6.88 -25.81 -0.30
N CYS A 285 5.69 -26.32 -0.02
CA CYS A 285 4.81 -25.79 1.04
C CYS A 285 5.29 -26.14 2.45
N ALA A 286 6.34 -26.95 2.60
CA ALA A 286 6.99 -27.22 3.88
C ALA A 286 8.00 -26.12 4.30
N GLU A 287 8.38 -25.23 3.37
CA GLU A 287 9.32 -24.14 3.68
C GLU A 287 8.68 -23.03 4.53
N ARG A 288 9.48 -22.43 5.42
CA ARG A 288 9.01 -21.45 6.43
C ARG A 288 8.27 -20.23 5.85
N ASN A 289 8.56 -19.86 4.61
CA ASN A 289 8.00 -18.67 3.96
C ASN A 289 7.04 -19.03 2.81
N ALA A 290 6.73 -20.31 2.62
CA ALA A 290 5.78 -20.74 1.59
C ALA A 290 4.33 -20.57 2.09
N PRO A 291 3.36 -20.32 1.19
CA PRO A 291 1.96 -20.29 1.56
C PRO A 291 1.52 -21.69 2.03
N GLY A 292 0.99 -21.76 3.25
CA GLY A 292 0.51 -23.00 3.87
C GLY A 292 -0.94 -22.86 4.36
N TRP A 293 -1.78 -23.83 4.03
CA TRP A 293 -3.15 -23.91 4.53
C TRP A 293 -3.57 -25.38 4.67
N SER A 294 -4.75 -25.63 5.23
CA SER A 294 -5.32 -26.97 5.27
C SER A 294 -6.83 -26.90 5.24
N GLY A 295 -7.47 -28.05 5.08
CA GLY A 295 -8.92 -28.16 5.14
C GLY A 295 -9.36 -29.59 5.36
N THR A 296 -10.64 -29.80 5.12
CA THR A 296 -11.29 -31.11 5.15
C THR A 296 -11.78 -31.47 3.75
N GLY A 297 -11.67 -32.73 3.37
CA GLY A 297 -12.36 -33.29 2.22
C GLY A 297 -13.01 -34.62 2.58
N PHE A 298 -13.86 -35.15 1.71
CA PHE A 298 -14.52 -36.42 1.95
C PHE A 298 -14.75 -37.20 0.66
N LEU A 299 -14.84 -38.51 0.78
CA LEU A 299 -15.08 -39.44 -0.33
C LEU A 299 -16.54 -39.88 -0.32
N LEU A 300 -17.25 -39.66 -1.42
CA LEU A 300 -18.59 -40.18 -1.67
C LEU A 300 -18.56 -41.63 -2.14
N ASP A 301 -19.64 -42.36 -1.89
CA ASP A 301 -19.76 -43.78 -2.23
C ASP A 301 -19.71 -44.08 -3.74
N ASN A 302 -19.89 -43.06 -4.58
CA ASN A 302 -19.71 -43.11 -6.03
C ASN A 302 -18.26 -42.88 -6.51
N GLY A 303 -17.29 -42.77 -5.58
CA GLY A 303 -15.88 -42.54 -5.89
C GLY A 303 -15.50 -41.07 -6.15
N THR A 304 -16.38 -40.12 -5.78
CA THR A 304 -16.10 -38.69 -5.92
C THR A 304 -15.49 -38.15 -4.64
N PHE A 305 -14.29 -37.58 -4.71
CA PHE A 305 -13.70 -36.79 -3.64
C PHE A 305 -14.21 -35.35 -3.73
N VAL A 306 -14.67 -34.81 -2.61
CA VAL A 306 -15.31 -33.50 -2.51
C VAL A 306 -14.63 -32.68 -1.42
N THR A 307 -14.47 -31.38 -1.68
CA THR A 307 -14.02 -30.38 -0.70
C THR A 307 -14.53 -28.99 -1.12
N ALA A 308 -14.17 -27.95 -0.37
CA ALA A 308 -14.48 -26.57 -0.72
C ALA A 308 -13.49 -26.06 -1.79
N ARG A 309 -13.93 -25.14 -2.64
CA ARG A 309 -13.07 -24.60 -3.69
C ARG A 309 -11.92 -23.78 -3.10
N HIS A 310 -12.17 -23.01 -2.05
CA HIS A 310 -11.12 -22.24 -1.37
C HIS A 310 -10.03 -23.11 -0.71
N VAL A 311 -10.27 -24.41 -0.52
CA VAL A 311 -9.22 -25.37 -0.11
C VAL A 311 -8.32 -25.75 -1.28
N ILE A 312 -8.85 -25.82 -2.51
CA ILE A 312 -8.09 -26.23 -3.70
C ILE A 312 -7.45 -25.04 -4.43
N GLU A 313 -8.12 -23.90 -4.46
CA GLU A 313 -7.67 -22.64 -5.07
C GLU A 313 -7.58 -21.53 -4.02
N ALA A 314 -6.80 -21.74 -2.95
CA ALA A 314 -6.67 -20.76 -1.86
C ALA A 314 -6.24 -19.36 -2.37
N TRP A 315 -5.46 -19.29 -3.45
CA TRP A 315 -5.10 -18.04 -4.10
C TRP A 315 -6.30 -17.27 -4.67
N SER A 316 -7.49 -17.84 -4.82
CA SER A 316 -8.70 -17.10 -5.21
C SER A 316 -9.46 -16.50 -4.02
N PHE A 317 -9.03 -16.80 -2.78
CA PHE A 317 -9.72 -16.43 -1.53
C PHE A 317 -8.79 -15.78 -0.49
N TRP A 318 -7.68 -15.20 -0.96
CA TRP A 318 -6.57 -14.62 -0.19
C TRP A 318 -6.89 -13.37 0.65
N MET A 319 -8.10 -12.82 0.54
CA MET A 319 -8.56 -11.64 1.29
C MET A 319 -9.40 -11.99 2.53
N SER A 320 -9.25 -13.20 3.09
CA SER A 320 -9.99 -13.58 4.29
C SER A 320 -9.38 -12.95 5.55
N GLY A 321 -9.79 -11.72 5.88
CA GLY A 321 -9.35 -10.99 7.08
C GLY A 321 -8.84 -9.57 6.78
N ASN A 322 -8.12 -8.97 7.75
CA ASN A 322 -7.51 -7.63 7.59
C ASN A 322 -6.09 -7.66 6.98
N ASP A 323 -5.51 -8.84 6.79
CA ASP A 323 -4.17 -9.02 6.23
C ASP A 323 -4.25 -9.85 4.95
N ALA A 324 -3.84 -9.27 3.82
CA ALA A 324 -3.70 -10.00 2.58
C ALA A 324 -2.49 -10.95 2.67
N ASP A 325 -2.69 -12.24 2.41
CA ASP A 325 -1.56 -13.16 2.24
C ASP A 325 -0.85 -12.81 0.91
N GLU A 326 0.28 -12.11 1.00
CA GLU A 326 1.05 -11.64 -0.16
C GLU A 326 1.46 -12.79 -1.08
N ASN A 327 1.76 -13.98 -0.55
CA ASN A 327 2.15 -15.13 -1.35
C ASN A 327 0.97 -15.65 -2.17
N LEU A 328 -0.21 -15.79 -1.56
CA LEU A 328 -1.42 -16.20 -2.27
C LEU A 328 -1.89 -15.15 -3.29
N ALA A 329 -1.74 -13.86 -2.97
CA ALA A 329 -2.04 -12.78 -3.89
C ALA A 329 -1.13 -12.82 -5.13
N GLN A 330 0.16 -13.11 -4.95
CA GLN A 330 1.10 -13.29 -6.06
C GLN A 330 0.70 -14.46 -6.97
N LEU A 331 0.32 -15.60 -6.40
CA LEU A 331 -0.16 -16.75 -7.19
C LEU A 331 -1.41 -16.40 -8.00
N ASN A 332 -2.36 -15.68 -7.40
CA ASN A 332 -3.56 -15.22 -8.10
C ASN A 332 -3.22 -14.29 -9.26
N ALA A 333 -2.31 -13.34 -9.04
CA ALA A 333 -1.84 -12.43 -10.06
C ALA A 333 -1.20 -13.19 -11.23
N ILE A 334 -0.32 -14.15 -10.95
CA ILE A 334 0.34 -14.95 -11.98
C ILE A 334 -0.71 -15.67 -12.84
N MET A 335 -1.67 -16.36 -12.21
CA MET A 335 -2.73 -17.09 -12.90
C MET A 335 -3.59 -16.18 -13.80
N ASN A 336 -3.93 -14.97 -13.33
CA ASN A 336 -4.82 -14.07 -14.05
C ASN A 336 -4.13 -13.24 -15.15
N ASN A 337 -2.79 -13.26 -15.22
CA ASN A 337 -2.00 -12.47 -16.18
C ASN A 337 -1.15 -13.34 -17.11
N GLY A 338 -1.62 -14.54 -17.45
CA GLY A 338 -1.03 -15.41 -18.48
C GLY A 338 -0.07 -16.48 -17.96
N GLY A 339 0.14 -16.56 -16.65
CA GLY A 339 0.83 -17.67 -16.00
C GLY A 339 -0.09 -18.85 -15.70
N LYS A 340 0.47 -19.89 -15.09
CA LYS A 340 -0.26 -21.09 -14.62
C LYS A 340 0.14 -21.39 -13.18
N VAL A 341 -0.84 -21.80 -12.38
CA VAL A 341 -0.65 -22.23 -10.99
C VAL A 341 -1.33 -23.57 -10.80
N ARG A 342 -0.62 -24.55 -10.26
CA ARG A 342 -1.13 -25.88 -9.92
C ARG A 342 -0.63 -26.28 -8.54
N ALA A 343 -1.54 -26.43 -7.57
CA ALA A 343 -1.19 -26.96 -6.26
C ALA A 343 -1.29 -28.50 -6.23
N ARG A 344 -0.37 -29.14 -5.53
CA ARG A 344 -0.35 -30.56 -5.20
C ARG A 344 -0.73 -30.73 -3.75
N PHE A 345 -1.57 -31.71 -3.44
CA PHE A 345 -2.12 -31.93 -2.12
C PHE A 345 -1.96 -33.39 -1.72
N THR A 346 -1.74 -33.60 -0.42
CA THR A 346 -1.93 -34.89 0.22
C THR A 346 -3.19 -34.84 1.07
N ALA A 347 -4.06 -35.84 0.93
CA ALA A 347 -5.25 -36.02 1.75
C ALA A 347 -5.16 -37.35 2.53
N ILE A 348 -5.35 -37.33 3.85
CA ILE A 348 -5.19 -38.50 4.74
C ILE A 348 -6.41 -38.67 5.64
N SER A 349 -6.90 -39.90 5.80
CA SER A 349 -8.06 -40.25 6.63
C SER A 349 -7.68 -41.05 7.89
N SER A 350 -8.63 -41.22 8.81
CA SER A 350 -8.44 -42.01 10.04
C SER A 350 -8.19 -43.50 9.79
N SER A 351 -8.60 -44.04 8.65
CA SER A 351 -8.31 -45.44 8.27
C SER A 351 -6.96 -45.61 7.58
N GLY A 352 -6.18 -44.53 7.43
CA GLY A 352 -4.89 -44.54 6.72
C GLY A 352 -5.02 -44.48 5.19
N LYS A 353 -6.22 -44.28 4.63
CA LYS A 353 -6.35 -44.00 3.19
C LYS A 353 -5.63 -42.68 2.91
N ARG A 354 -4.83 -42.67 1.84
CA ARG A 354 -4.05 -41.51 1.39
C ARG A 354 -4.33 -41.25 -0.09
N LEU A 355 -4.53 -39.98 -0.44
CA LEU A 355 -4.71 -39.52 -1.81
C LEU A 355 -3.71 -38.43 -2.12
N GLU A 356 -3.11 -38.51 -3.31
CA GLU A 356 -2.31 -37.44 -3.89
C GLU A 356 -3.14 -36.79 -5.00
N LEU A 357 -3.32 -35.48 -4.90
CA LEU A 357 -4.33 -34.73 -5.63
C LEU A 357 -3.69 -33.48 -6.24
N THR A 358 -4.13 -33.04 -7.41
CA THR A 358 -3.71 -31.75 -8.00
C THR A 358 -4.89 -30.84 -8.23
N SER A 359 -4.70 -29.52 -8.11
CA SER A 359 -5.80 -28.55 -8.19
C SER A 359 -6.55 -28.58 -9.53
N ASP A 360 -5.86 -28.91 -10.62
CA ASP A 360 -6.41 -28.95 -11.98
C ASP A 360 -7.22 -30.22 -12.30
N GLN A 361 -7.18 -31.25 -11.43
CA GLN A 361 -8.02 -32.44 -11.59
C GLN A 361 -9.47 -32.21 -11.14
N PHE A 362 -9.72 -31.11 -10.41
CA PHE A 362 -11.01 -30.82 -9.80
C PHE A 362 -11.92 -30.03 -10.75
N ALA A 363 -13.16 -30.50 -10.87
CA ALA A 363 -14.26 -29.72 -11.42
C ALA A 363 -14.71 -28.68 -10.39
N MET A 364 -14.95 -27.45 -10.85
CA MET A 364 -15.28 -26.29 -10.03
C MET A 364 -16.19 -25.34 -10.78
N ASN A 365 -16.94 -24.51 -10.05
CA ASN A 365 -17.71 -23.41 -10.63
C ASN A 365 -17.06 -22.05 -10.33
N ARG A 366 -16.70 -21.32 -11.40
CA ARG A 366 -16.10 -19.96 -11.33
C ARG A 366 -17.04 -18.86 -11.82
N SER A 367 -18.34 -19.17 -12.03
CA SER A 367 -19.30 -18.23 -12.61
C SER A 367 -19.58 -17.00 -11.74
N ALA A 368 -19.33 -17.11 -10.44
CA ALA A 368 -19.52 -16.02 -9.48
C ALA A 368 -18.23 -15.21 -9.20
N ASP A 369 -17.12 -15.54 -9.86
CA ASP A 369 -15.83 -14.89 -9.61
C ASP A 369 -15.84 -13.42 -10.06
N ARG A 370 -15.24 -12.56 -9.23
CA ARG A 370 -15.12 -11.12 -9.50
C ARG A 370 -13.70 -10.81 -9.93
N VAL A 371 -13.55 -10.29 -11.15
CA VAL A 371 -12.23 -9.89 -11.68
C VAL A 371 -12.04 -8.38 -11.48
N HIS A 372 -10.97 -8.03 -10.78
CA HIS A 372 -10.52 -6.66 -10.57
C HIS A 372 -9.32 -6.39 -11.50
N HIS A 373 -9.24 -5.15 -11.98
CA HIS A 373 -8.10 -4.68 -12.77
C HIS A 373 -7.62 -3.33 -12.24
N ASN A 374 -6.31 -3.09 -12.27
CA ASN A 374 -5.74 -1.77 -11.99
C ASN A 374 -5.64 -0.92 -13.28
N GLU A 375 -5.17 0.32 -13.15
CA GLU A 375 -5.01 1.27 -14.27
C GLU A 375 -4.05 0.75 -15.36
N ASP A 376 -3.11 -0.13 -15.00
CA ASP A 376 -2.14 -0.76 -15.92
C ASP A 376 -2.67 -2.05 -16.58
N GLY A 377 -3.92 -2.43 -16.31
CA GLY A 377 -4.55 -3.63 -16.89
C GLY A 377 -4.18 -4.94 -16.20
N PHE A 378 -3.49 -4.90 -15.05
CA PHE A 378 -3.15 -6.06 -14.23
C PHE A 378 -4.41 -6.67 -13.60
N LYS A 379 -4.62 -7.97 -13.80
CA LYS A 379 -5.85 -8.67 -13.40
C LYS A 379 -5.69 -9.49 -12.13
N MET A 380 -6.68 -9.44 -11.27
CA MET A 380 -6.80 -10.26 -10.06
C MET A 380 -8.23 -10.81 -9.97
N SER A 381 -8.39 -12.08 -9.63
CA SER A 381 -9.72 -12.68 -9.44
C SER A 381 -9.99 -12.97 -7.95
N MET A 382 -11.22 -12.71 -7.53
CA MET A 382 -11.73 -13.14 -6.23
C MET A 382 -12.84 -14.17 -6.43
N GLY A 383 -12.75 -15.27 -5.70
CA GLY A 383 -13.77 -16.31 -5.68
C GLY A 383 -15.11 -15.75 -5.20
N GLY A 384 -16.19 -16.11 -5.88
CA GLY A 384 -17.52 -15.65 -5.51
C GLY A 384 -18.02 -16.27 -4.19
N ASP A 385 -18.73 -15.45 -3.42
CA ASP A 385 -19.46 -15.85 -2.21
C ASP A 385 -20.67 -16.73 -2.58
N GLY A 386 -20.99 -17.74 -1.74
CA GLY A 386 -22.22 -18.53 -1.87
C GLY A 386 -22.05 -19.91 -2.50
N GLY A 387 -23.05 -20.37 -3.28
CA GLY A 387 -23.21 -21.76 -3.74
C GLY A 387 -22.15 -22.29 -4.73
N THR A 388 -21.09 -21.53 -5.01
CA THR A 388 -20.01 -21.90 -5.96
C THR A 388 -18.72 -22.36 -5.29
N ASP A 389 -18.64 -22.30 -3.95
CA ASP A 389 -17.44 -22.69 -3.20
C ASP A 389 -17.36 -24.21 -2.96
N PHE A 390 -17.23 -24.95 -4.06
CA PHE A 390 -17.05 -26.40 -4.04
C PHE A 390 -16.06 -26.86 -5.12
N ALA A 391 -15.38 -27.97 -4.85
CA ALA A 391 -14.51 -28.63 -5.79
C ALA A 391 -14.70 -30.15 -5.66
N TYR A 392 -14.78 -30.85 -6.80
CA TYR A 392 -14.88 -32.31 -6.79
C TYR A 392 -14.04 -32.99 -7.88
N ALA A 393 -13.56 -34.19 -7.60
CA ALA A 393 -12.76 -35.00 -8.52
C ALA A 393 -13.10 -36.48 -8.37
N ARG A 394 -13.09 -37.23 -9.48
CA ARG A 394 -13.18 -38.69 -9.40
C ARG A 394 -11.84 -39.25 -8.96
N VAL A 395 -11.85 -40.00 -7.86
CA VAL A 395 -10.67 -40.68 -7.33
C VAL A 395 -10.94 -42.17 -7.39
N GLY A 396 -9.97 -42.98 -7.82
CA GLY A 396 -10.11 -44.43 -8.04
C GLY A 396 -10.25 -45.26 -6.75
N GLN A 397 -10.92 -44.72 -5.72
CA GLN A 397 -11.17 -45.35 -4.43
C GLN A 397 -12.61 -45.82 -4.34
N SER A 398 -12.81 -47.00 -3.74
CA SER A 398 -14.12 -47.54 -3.42
C SER A 398 -14.44 -47.34 -1.93
N GLY A 399 -15.75 -47.29 -1.63
CA GLY A 399 -16.26 -47.06 -0.28
C GLY A 399 -16.15 -45.59 0.12
N GLY A 400 -17.31 -44.98 0.33
CA GLY A 400 -17.45 -43.57 0.68
C GLY A 400 -18.77 -43.31 1.39
N LEU A 401 -19.03 -42.03 1.68
CA LEU A 401 -20.24 -41.57 2.33
C LEU A 401 -21.42 -41.61 1.38
N LYS A 402 -22.57 -42.10 1.87
CA LYS A 402 -23.85 -41.91 1.18
C LYS A 402 -24.17 -40.42 1.11
N PHE A 403 -24.85 -39.99 0.06
CA PHE A 403 -25.24 -38.59 -0.11
C PHE A 403 -26.65 -38.48 -0.69
N ASN A 404 -27.32 -37.38 -0.39
CA ASN A 404 -28.71 -37.14 -0.74
C ASN A 404 -28.88 -35.76 -1.40
N PRO A 405 -28.67 -35.67 -2.74
CA PRO A 405 -28.84 -34.42 -3.48
C PRO A 405 -30.25 -33.83 -3.36
N SER A 406 -31.28 -34.67 -3.39
CA SER A 406 -32.67 -34.20 -3.31
C SER A 406 -32.96 -33.50 -1.98
N ALA A 407 -32.55 -34.12 -0.86
CA ALA A 407 -32.72 -33.52 0.47
C ALA A 407 -31.95 -32.21 0.62
N SER A 408 -30.76 -32.08 0.00
CA SER A 408 -29.90 -30.89 0.17
C SER A 408 -30.51 -29.56 -0.24
N THR A 409 -31.58 -29.57 -1.03
CA THR A 409 -32.24 -28.36 -1.54
C THR A 409 -33.51 -27.97 -0.78
N SER A 410 -33.99 -28.83 0.12
CA SER A 410 -35.33 -28.75 0.71
C SER A 410 -35.37 -29.07 2.21
N LEU A 411 -34.24 -28.90 2.91
CA LEU A 411 -34.19 -29.11 4.35
C LEU A 411 -35.04 -28.07 5.09
N ASP A 412 -35.83 -28.53 6.06
CA ASP A 412 -36.62 -27.65 6.91
C ASP A 412 -35.76 -26.96 7.95
N ARG A 413 -36.15 -25.74 8.33
CA ARG A 413 -35.61 -25.03 9.49
C ARG A 413 -35.66 -25.92 10.73
N GLY A 414 -34.58 -25.91 11.50
CA GLY A 414 -34.45 -26.71 12.71
C GLY A 414 -33.84 -28.09 12.47
N THR A 415 -33.69 -28.53 11.22
CA THR A 415 -32.99 -29.78 10.89
C THR A 415 -31.57 -29.73 11.46
N LYS A 416 -31.22 -30.73 12.27
CA LYS A 416 -29.88 -30.86 12.85
C LYS A 416 -28.93 -31.50 11.85
N LEU A 417 -27.78 -30.88 11.68
CA LEU A 417 -26.69 -31.33 10.83
C LEU A 417 -25.51 -31.77 11.69
N THR A 418 -24.92 -32.91 11.35
CA THR A 418 -23.63 -33.35 11.89
C THR A 418 -22.55 -32.98 10.88
N VAL A 419 -21.52 -32.27 11.33
CA VAL A 419 -20.39 -31.84 10.52
C VAL A 419 -19.14 -32.56 10.98
N LEU A 420 -18.38 -33.13 10.05
CA LEU A 420 -17.10 -33.78 10.33
C LEU A 420 -15.96 -32.97 9.72
N GLY A 421 -14.87 -32.77 10.46
CA GLY A 421 -13.68 -32.11 9.91
C GLY A 421 -12.53 -31.97 10.89
N PHE A 422 -11.62 -31.06 10.60
CA PHE A 422 -10.39 -30.83 11.35
C PHE A 422 -10.28 -29.36 11.77
N PRO A 423 -11.10 -28.89 12.73
CA PRO A 423 -11.10 -27.51 13.17
C PRO A 423 -9.71 -27.13 13.67
N LEU A 424 -9.13 -26.05 13.13
CA LEU A 424 -7.78 -25.56 13.39
C LEU A 424 -6.68 -26.63 13.18
N GLY A 425 -6.94 -27.64 12.35
CA GLY A 425 -6.06 -28.80 12.17
C GLY A 425 -6.07 -29.80 13.34
N LEU A 426 -6.91 -29.57 14.36
CA LEU A 426 -7.04 -30.48 15.49
C LEU A 426 -7.51 -31.86 15.03
N GLY A 427 -6.92 -32.89 15.62
CA GLY A 427 -7.17 -34.28 15.22
C GLY A 427 -6.27 -34.76 14.09
N ALA A 428 -5.49 -33.90 13.43
CA ALA A 428 -4.47 -34.26 12.45
C ALA A 428 -3.04 -34.06 13.00
N ASN A 429 -2.76 -34.64 14.18
CA ASN A 429 -1.49 -34.40 14.88
C ASN A 429 -0.27 -35.01 14.16
N SER A 430 -0.48 -36.04 13.35
CA SER A 430 0.52 -36.64 12.49
C SER A 430 -0.17 -37.41 11.35
N PRO A 431 0.54 -37.76 10.25
CA PRO A 431 0.01 -38.65 9.21
C PRO A 431 -0.51 -40.01 9.72
N SER A 432 -0.03 -40.47 10.88
CA SER A 432 -0.44 -41.70 11.55
C SER A 432 -1.50 -41.50 12.64
N SER A 433 -1.90 -40.26 12.90
CA SER A 433 -2.86 -39.88 13.95
C SER A 433 -3.87 -38.88 13.41
N ILE A 434 -4.80 -39.41 12.60
CA ILE A 434 -5.91 -38.67 12.00
C ILE A 434 -7.22 -39.04 12.69
N LYS A 435 -7.90 -38.05 13.27
CA LYS A 435 -9.16 -38.18 14.03
C LYS A 435 -10.08 -37.00 13.70
N PRO A 436 -11.00 -37.14 12.73
CA PRO A 436 -11.98 -36.10 12.44
C PRO A 436 -12.80 -35.79 13.69
N ILE A 437 -13.05 -34.51 13.93
CA ILE A 437 -13.87 -34.00 15.02
C ILE A 437 -15.29 -33.82 14.51
N SER A 438 -16.26 -34.25 15.32
CA SER A 438 -17.68 -34.08 15.06
C SER A 438 -18.19 -32.77 15.69
N SER A 439 -18.90 -31.99 14.90
CA SER A 439 -19.55 -30.73 15.27
C SER A 439 -21.02 -30.77 14.84
N THR A 440 -21.82 -29.81 15.32
CA THR A 440 -23.24 -29.71 14.96
C THR A 440 -23.56 -28.34 14.36
N ALA A 441 -24.59 -28.29 13.53
CA ALA A 441 -25.22 -27.06 13.09
C ALA A 441 -26.74 -27.27 12.93
N THR A 442 -27.52 -26.20 12.93
CA THR A 442 -28.97 -26.26 12.76
C THR A 442 -29.35 -25.48 11.51
N VAL A 443 -30.14 -26.07 10.61
CA VAL A 443 -30.68 -25.35 9.43
C VAL A 443 -31.49 -24.14 9.91
N GLY A 444 -31.10 -22.94 9.47
CA GLY A 444 -31.63 -21.66 9.95
C GLY A 444 -32.88 -21.18 9.22
N ILE A 445 -33.07 -21.60 7.97
CA ILE A 445 -34.25 -21.31 7.14
C ILE A 445 -34.64 -22.53 6.30
N ASP A 446 -35.87 -22.57 5.81
CA ASP A 446 -36.32 -23.65 4.93
C ASP A 446 -35.66 -23.53 3.56
N GLY A 447 -35.14 -24.65 3.04
CA GLY A 447 -34.48 -24.70 1.73
C GLY A 447 -33.16 -23.93 1.67
N LEU A 448 -32.90 -23.30 0.52
CA LEU A 448 -31.64 -22.60 0.23
C LEU A 448 -31.80 -21.07 0.32
N ASP A 449 -30.86 -20.39 0.98
CA ASP A 449 -30.66 -18.94 0.83
C ASP A 449 -29.57 -18.72 -0.20
N ARG A 450 -29.85 -18.00 -1.30
CA ARG A 450 -28.83 -17.64 -2.32
C ARG A 450 -27.97 -18.84 -2.78
N GLY A 451 -28.58 -20.02 -2.87
CA GLY A 451 -27.93 -21.26 -3.31
C GLY A 451 -27.13 -22.02 -2.25
N VAL A 452 -27.21 -21.63 -0.97
CA VAL A 452 -26.57 -22.34 0.16
C VAL A 452 -27.57 -22.72 1.24
N ILE A 453 -27.27 -23.80 1.96
CA ILE A 453 -27.95 -24.14 3.21
C ILE A 453 -27.41 -23.19 4.29
N LEU A 454 -28.26 -22.29 4.76
CA LEU A 454 -27.92 -21.35 5.82
C LEU A 454 -28.12 -22.03 7.17
N THR A 455 -27.10 -22.01 8.04
CA THR A 455 -27.18 -22.60 9.38
C THR A 455 -27.08 -21.56 10.48
N SER A 456 -27.70 -21.87 11.62
CA SER A 456 -27.59 -21.20 12.91
C SER A 456 -27.11 -22.22 13.95
N GLU A 457 -26.71 -21.74 15.14
CA GLU A 457 -26.11 -22.59 16.18
C GLU A 457 -24.93 -23.42 15.64
N THR A 458 -24.18 -22.83 14.71
CA THR A 458 -23.03 -23.43 14.07
C THR A 458 -21.88 -23.58 15.07
N ASN A 459 -21.48 -24.82 15.33
CA ASN A 459 -20.36 -25.14 16.23
C ASN A 459 -19.11 -25.68 15.50
N PHE A 460 -19.04 -25.52 14.17
CA PHE A 460 -17.84 -25.84 13.40
C PHE A 460 -16.97 -24.59 13.20
N GLU A 461 -15.65 -24.75 13.10
CA GLU A 461 -14.66 -23.67 13.02
C GLU A 461 -13.85 -23.71 11.70
N HIS A 462 -12.95 -22.73 11.50
CA HIS A 462 -11.94 -22.79 10.44
C HIS A 462 -11.20 -24.13 10.47
N GLY A 463 -10.96 -24.75 9.32
CA GLY A 463 -10.43 -26.11 9.21
C GLY A 463 -11.50 -27.19 8.99
N CYS A 464 -12.77 -26.92 9.33
CA CYS A 464 -13.91 -27.73 8.86
C CYS A 464 -14.29 -27.43 7.39
N SER A 465 -13.73 -26.38 6.81
CA SER A 465 -13.83 -26.03 5.39
C SER A 465 -13.67 -27.23 4.46
N GLY A 466 -14.67 -27.47 3.63
CA GLY A 466 -14.74 -28.60 2.70
C GLY A 466 -15.22 -29.92 3.31
N GLY A 467 -15.47 -29.97 4.62
CA GLY A 467 -16.00 -31.14 5.31
C GLY A 467 -17.46 -31.44 4.98
N PRO A 468 -17.91 -32.70 5.18
CA PRO A 468 -19.28 -33.08 4.92
C PRO A 468 -20.23 -32.57 6.01
N ALA A 469 -21.36 -32.02 5.59
CA ALA A 469 -22.54 -31.82 6.42
C ALA A 469 -23.52 -32.97 6.18
N LEU A 470 -23.90 -33.64 7.26
CA LEU A 470 -24.66 -34.90 7.23
C LEU A 470 -26.01 -34.71 7.93
N ILE A 471 -27.05 -35.33 7.38
CA ILE A 471 -28.31 -35.60 8.09
C ILE A 471 -28.34 -37.06 8.52
N MET A 472 -29.06 -37.34 9.59
CA MET A 472 -29.37 -38.71 10.02
C MET A 472 -30.83 -39.01 9.66
N ASP A 473 -31.08 -40.13 9.00
CA ASP A 473 -32.44 -40.60 8.73
C ASP A 473 -33.07 -41.28 9.96
N ALA A 474 -34.34 -41.67 9.83
CA ALA A 474 -35.09 -42.32 10.91
C ALA A 474 -34.51 -43.68 11.31
N ASP A 475 -33.74 -44.31 10.42
CA ASP A 475 -33.09 -45.60 10.64
C ASP A 475 -31.68 -45.45 11.25
N GLY A 476 -31.24 -44.21 11.53
CA GLY A 476 -29.95 -43.90 12.14
C GLY A 476 -28.78 -43.85 11.16
N ASN A 477 -29.03 -43.85 9.85
CA ASN A 477 -27.98 -43.77 8.84
C ASN A 477 -27.68 -42.32 8.46
N TYR A 478 -26.39 -42.03 8.27
CA TYR A 478 -25.95 -40.71 7.84
C TYR A 478 -25.88 -40.60 6.32
N SER A 479 -26.34 -39.46 5.78
CA SER A 479 -26.12 -39.09 4.39
C SER A 479 -25.67 -37.64 4.27
N VAL A 480 -24.72 -37.39 3.36
CA VAL A 480 -24.20 -36.05 3.08
C VAL A 480 -25.25 -35.24 2.34
N VAL A 481 -25.52 -34.04 2.83
CA VAL A 481 -26.39 -33.05 2.20
C VAL A 481 -25.64 -31.79 1.81
N GLY A 482 -24.39 -31.60 2.25
CA GLY A 482 -23.63 -30.44 1.83
C GLY A 482 -22.16 -30.45 2.20
N ILE A 483 -21.51 -29.37 1.78
CA ILE A 483 -20.08 -29.11 1.89
C ILE A 483 -19.92 -27.83 2.71
N VAL A 484 -19.19 -27.89 3.82
CA VAL A 484 -18.94 -26.70 4.65
C VAL A 484 -18.11 -25.69 3.86
N SER A 485 -18.61 -24.47 3.70
CA SER A 485 -17.93 -23.40 2.94
C SER A 485 -17.42 -22.29 3.87
N ALA A 486 -18.30 -21.62 4.61
CA ALA A 486 -17.92 -20.43 5.36
C ALA A 486 -18.71 -20.28 6.67
N ILE A 487 -18.25 -19.37 7.53
CA ILE A 487 -18.90 -18.95 8.77
C ILE A 487 -18.98 -17.42 8.75
N ALA A 488 -20.11 -16.85 9.17
CA ALA A 488 -20.25 -15.42 9.44
C ALA A 488 -20.60 -15.18 10.91
N GLY A 489 -19.85 -14.27 11.54
CA GLY A 489 -20.00 -13.98 12.97
C GLY A 489 -19.67 -15.21 13.82
N ARG A 490 -20.35 -15.39 14.96
CA ARG A 490 -20.07 -16.51 15.88
C ARG A 490 -20.86 -17.79 15.57
N ASN A 491 -22.07 -17.66 14.99
CA ASN A 491 -23.03 -18.78 14.98
C ASN A 491 -23.70 -19.04 13.61
N THR A 492 -23.38 -18.27 12.57
CA THR A 492 -24.01 -18.45 11.24
C THR A 492 -23.05 -19.18 10.32
N GLY A 493 -23.50 -20.29 9.73
CA GLY A 493 -22.70 -21.09 8.79
C GLY A 493 -23.31 -21.12 7.39
N PHE A 494 -22.48 -21.32 6.39
CA PHE A 494 -22.88 -21.49 4.99
C PHE A 494 -22.37 -22.84 4.49
N ILE A 495 -23.30 -23.65 4.01
CA ILE A 495 -23.04 -24.99 3.50
C ILE A 495 -23.51 -25.04 2.05
N VAL A 496 -22.62 -25.38 1.12
CA VAL A 496 -22.98 -25.60 -0.28
C VAL A 496 -23.75 -26.93 -0.39
N PRO A 497 -24.95 -26.96 -0.98
CA PRO A 497 -25.73 -28.20 -1.08
C PRO A 497 -24.99 -29.24 -1.94
N ILE A 498 -25.08 -30.51 -1.57
CA ILE A 498 -24.39 -31.57 -2.30
C ILE A 498 -24.94 -31.73 -3.73
N SER A 499 -26.15 -31.24 -4.02
CA SER A 499 -26.67 -31.17 -5.39
C SER A 499 -25.90 -30.22 -6.32
N ALA A 500 -24.97 -29.41 -5.79
CA ALA A 500 -24.13 -28.54 -6.61
C ALA A 500 -23.08 -29.32 -7.42
N ILE A 501 -22.74 -30.55 -7.01
CA ILE A 501 -21.85 -31.43 -7.79
C ILE A 501 -22.72 -32.28 -8.74
N ASN A 502 -22.37 -32.29 -10.03
CA ASN A 502 -23.04 -33.08 -11.07
C ASN A 502 -22.18 -34.27 -11.49
#